data_AF-A0A933HW99-F1
#
_entry.id   AF-A0A933HW99-F1
#
_cell.length_a   1.000
_cell.length_b   1.000
_cell.length_c   1.000
_cell.angle_alpha   90.00
_cell.angle_beta   90.00
_cell.angle_gamma   90.00
#
_symmetry.space_group_name_H-M   'P 1'
#
loop_
_entity.id
_entity.type
_entity.pdbx_description
1 polymer ?
#
loop_
_entity_poly.entity_id
_entity_poly.type
_entity_poly.pdbx_seq_one_letter_code
_entity_poly.pdbx_strand_id
1 'polypeptide(L)'
;MNTRSFRLLVTWNVILTVLLLIALAFVAVSAQAANDPPVKVYTATYAHGNGIAGTAVNDKTISSTTFADILTISVNFTGQTHNHYCVMIGSANLINPALGSTGHRYEFGVGYDANTAASYSFSNMQVEFSDNAGVDDLSYLPVTSNRVFGALTPAAHTLRFQGRKLAAGSPNLTVDNASATAICFKKYQTMLGASEPEGPAPDNFANDQ
;
A
#
# COMPACT_ATOMS: atom_id res chain seq x y z
N MET A 1 57.84 33.74 -11.57
CA MET A 1 56.39 33.64 -11.86
C MET A 1 55.70 34.84 -11.22
N ASN A 2 54.99 35.66 -11.99
CA ASN A 2 54.36 36.88 -11.50
C ASN A 2 53.17 36.52 -10.59
N THR A 3 53.18 36.97 -9.34
CA THR A 3 52.14 36.67 -8.33
C THR A 3 50.74 37.10 -8.77
N ARG A 4 50.66 38.07 -9.69
CA ARG A 4 49.39 38.48 -10.33
C ARG A 4 48.81 37.41 -11.26
N SER A 5 49.66 36.72 -12.02
CA SER A 5 49.23 35.65 -12.94
C SER A 5 48.73 34.42 -12.20
N PHE A 6 49.35 34.09 -11.05
CA PHE A 6 48.92 32.98 -10.20
C PHE A 6 47.54 33.23 -9.58
N ARG A 7 47.29 34.44 -9.06
CA ARG A 7 45.99 34.81 -8.49
C ARG A 7 44.87 34.75 -9.54
N LEU A 8 45.14 35.19 -10.77
CA LEU A 8 44.17 35.17 -11.85
C LEU A 8 43.79 33.74 -12.27
N LEU A 9 44.75 32.82 -12.32
CA LEU A 9 44.50 31.41 -12.60
C LEU A 9 43.68 30.71 -11.51
N VAL A 10 43.94 31.02 -10.24
CA VAL A 10 43.16 30.47 -9.11
C VAL A 10 41.71 30.97 -9.17
N THR A 11 41.51 32.28 -9.35
CA THR A 11 40.15 32.85 -9.47
C THR A 11 39.39 32.24 -10.64
N TRP A 12 40.05 32.03 -11.78
CA TRP A 12 39.42 31.42 -12.96
C TRP A 12 38.99 29.97 -12.71
N ASN A 13 39.83 29.17 -12.05
CA ASN A 13 39.48 27.78 -11.69
C ASN A 13 38.31 27.71 -10.71
N VAL A 14 38.24 28.63 -9.74
CA VAL A 14 37.11 28.69 -8.81
C VAL A 14 35.81 29.03 -9.54
N ILE A 15 35.84 30.03 -10.43
CA ILE A 15 34.67 30.41 -11.23
C ILE A 15 34.18 29.24 -12.10
N LEU A 16 35.10 28.55 -12.79
CA LEU A 16 34.76 27.38 -13.60
C LEU A 16 34.13 26.25 -12.78
N THR A 17 34.65 26.00 -11.58
CA THR A 17 34.12 24.97 -10.69
C THR A 17 32.70 25.30 -10.24
N VAL A 18 32.45 26.56 -9.87
CA VAL A 18 31.11 27.01 -9.46
C VAL A 18 30.12 26.91 -10.63
N LEU A 19 30.51 27.34 -11.82
CA LEU A 19 29.66 27.25 -13.02
C LEU A 19 29.33 25.80 -13.38
N LEU A 20 30.30 24.89 -13.25
CA LEU A 20 30.09 23.47 -13.49
C LEU A 20 29.10 22.85 -12.48
N LEU A 21 29.22 23.19 -11.20
CA LEU A 21 28.30 22.71 -10.16
C LEU A 21 26.87 23.23 -10.39
N ILE A 22 26.72 24.49 -10.81
CA ILE A 22 25.42 25.06 -11.17
C ILE A 22 24.82 24.33 -12.38
N ALA A 23 25.61 24.10 -13.43
CA ALA A 23 25.15 23.37 -14.62
C ALA A 23 24.70 21.94 -14.29
N LEU A 24 25.47 21.23 -13.44
CA LEU A 24 25.12 19.88 -12.97
C LEU A 24 23.81 19.87 -12.17
N ALA A 25 23.58 20.87 -11.31
CA ALA A 25 22.34 21.02 -10.57
C ALA A 25 21.12 21.23 -11.49
N PHE A 26 21.25 22.07 -12.53
CA PHE A 26 20.17 22.29 -13.50
C PHE A 26 19.82 21.02 -14.29
N VAL A 27 20.82 20.24 -14.70
CA VAL A 27 20.60 18.96 -15.40
C VAL A 27 19.95 17.92 -14.48
N ALA A 28 20.35 17.87 -13.20
CA ALA A 28 19.75 16.95 -12.23
C ALA A 28 18.26 17.25 -11.95
N VAL A 29 17.90 18.52 -11.80
CA VAL A 29 16.50 18.93 -11.52
C VAL A 29 15.59 18.68 -12.73
N SER A 30 16.10 18.88 -13.95
CA SER A 30 15.33 18.64 -15.18
C SER A 30 15.18 17.15 -15.53
N ALA A 31 16.14 16.30 -15.15
CA ALA A 31 16.04 14.86 -15.31
C ALA A 31 14.98 14.22 -14.40
N GLN A 32 14.69 14.82 -13.25
CA GLN A 32 13.71 14.30 -12.31
C GLN A 32 12.26 14.56 -12.77
N ALA A 33 11.98 15.75 -13.31
CA ALA A 33 10.64 16.12 -13.75
C ALA A 33 10.17 15.41 -15.05
N ALA A 34 11.10 15.00 -15.92
CA ALA A 34 10.76 14.34 -17.19
C ALA A 34 10.62 12.81 -17.07
N ASN A 35 11.13 12.22 -15.98
CA ASN A 35 11.11 10.77 -15.77
C ASN A 35 10.05 10.30 -14.76
N ASP A 36 9.24 11.20 -14.19
CA ASP A 36 8.11 10.76 -13.40
C ASP A 36 7.09 10.09 -14.33
N PRO A 37 6.84 8.77 -14.18
CA PRO A 37 5.85 8.10 -15.00
C PRO A 37 4.49 8.78 -14.79
N PRO A 38 3.66 8.91 -15.84
CA PRO A 38 2.38 9.56 -15.71
C PRO A 38 1.56 8.93 -14.58
N VAL A 39 1.28 9.72 -13.54
CA VAL A 39 0.42 9.31 -12.43
C VAL A 39 -0.99 9.17 -12.99
N LYS A 40 -1.41 7.93 -13.23
CA LYS A 40 -2.80 7.63 -13.61
C LYS A 40 -3.68 7.80 -12.38
N VAL A 41 -4.32 8.96 -12.28
CA VAL A 41 -5.35 9.22 -11.26
C VAL A 41 -6.65 8.58 -11.76
N TYR A 42 -7.14 7.58 -11.05
CA TYR A 42 -8.46 7.00 -11.30
C TYR A 42 -9.46 7.73 -10.41
N THR A 43 -10.37 8.50 -11.02
CA THR A 43 -11.52 9.07 -10.31
C THR A 43 -12.57 7.99 -10.13
N ALA A 44 -12.86 7.63 -8.88
CA ALA A 44 -14.00 6.79 -8.55
C ALA A 44 -15.27 7.66 -8.63
N THR A 45 -16.17 7.38 -9.57
CA THR A 45 -17.49 8.00 -9.59
C THR A 45 -18.40 7.28 -8.59
N TYR A 46 -19.20 8.06 -7.84
CA TYR A 46 -20.06 7.60 -6.74
C TYR A 46 -21.04 6.48 -7.14
N ALA A 47 -21.35 6.34 -8.44
CA ALA A 47 -22.20 5.26 -8.97
C ALA A 47 -21.62 3.84 -8.76
N HIS A 48 -20.31 3.71 -8.51
CA HIS A 48 -19.65 2.39 -8.38
C HIS A 48 -18.63 2.29 -7.23
N GLY A 49 -18.39 3.38 -6.48
CA GLY A 49 -17.30 3.50 -5.50
C GLY A 49 -17.78 3.66 -4.07
N ASN A 50 -18.55 2.71 -3.53
CA ASN A 50 -18.82 2.70 -2.10
C ASN A 50 -17.63 2.06 -1.37
N GLY A 51 -17.04 2.80 -0.43
CA GLY A 51 -16.07 2.24 0.51
C GLY A 51 -16.77 1.22 1.42
N ILE A 52 -16.31 -0.02 1.38
CA ILE A 52 -16.81 -1.09 2.25
C ILE A 52 -15.82 -1.20 3.40
N ALA A 53 -16.26 -0.86 4.61
CA ALA A 53 -15.46 -1.04 5.81
C ALA A 53 -15.67 -2.45 6.37
N GLY A 54 -14.58 -3.12 6.74
CA GLY A 54 -14.63 -4.30 7.60
C GLY A 54 -14.96 -3.88 9.04
N THR A 55 -15.69 -4.73 9.77
CA THR A 55 -15.93 -4.53 11.20
C THR A 55 -14.61 -4.56 11.95
N ALA A 56 -14.35 -3.58 12.82
CA ALA A 56 -13.13 -3.58 13.63
C ALA A 56 -13.07 -4.84 14.50
N VAL A 57 -11.88 -5.44 14.62
CA VAL A 57 -11.63 -6.59 15.48
C VAL A 57 -10.55 -6.23 16.47
N ASN A 58 -10.86 -6.47 17.74
CA ASN A 58 -9.91 -6.37 18.85
C ASN A 58 -9.47 -7.79 19.26
N ASP A 59 -8.27 -7.88 19.84
CA ASP A 59 -7.75 -9.07 20.53
C ASP A 59 -7.71 -10.37 19.70
N LYS A 60 -7.28 -10.27 18.44
CA LYS A 60 -7.09 -11.44 17.59
C LYS A 60 -5.69 -12.03 17.73
N THR A 61 -5.59 -13.31 18.07
CA THR A 61 -4.29 -13.97 18.24
C THR A 61 -3.77 -14.60 16.94
N ILE A 62 -2.54 -14.27 16.54
CA ILE A 62 -1.78 -14.97 15.51
C ILE A 62 -0.89 -16.04 16.17
N SER A 63 -1.31 -17.30 16.06
CA SER A 63 -0.68 -18.43 16.77
C SER A 63 0.03 -19.44 15.86
N SER A 64 -0.11 -19.32 14.54
CA SER A 64 0.34 -20.31 13.55
C SER A 64 1.26 -19.72 12.49
N THR A 65 2.02 -20.58 11.81
CA THR A 65 2.77 -20.27 10.58
C THR A 65 1.90 -20.27 9.32
N THR A 66 0.64 -20.70 9.45
CA THR A 66 -0.39 -20.56 8.42
C THR A 66 -1.04 -19.19 8.53
N PHE A 67 -1.39 -18.59 7.39
CA PHE A 67 -2.13 -17.33 7.38
C PHE A 67 -3.49 -17.49 8.07
N ALA A 68 -3.75 -16.63 9.03
CA ALA A 68 -5.05 -16.46 9.65
C ALA A 68 -5.67 -15.16 9.13
N ASP A 69 -6.93 -15.22 8.73
CA ASP A 69 -7.71 -14.00 8.47
C ASP A 69 -7.75 -13.17 9.73
N ILE A 70 -7.39 -11.90 9.66
CA ILE A 70 -7.60 -10.91 10.72
C ILE A 70 -8.99 -10.29 10.49
N LEU A 71 -9.20 -9.76 9.27
CA LEU A 71 -10.45 -9.18 8.78
C LEU A 71 -10.80 -9.69 7.39
N THR A 72 -12.10 -9.72 7.11
CA THR A 72 -12.62 -10.08 5.78
C THR A 72 -13.67 -9.07 5.34
N ILE A 73 -13.66 -8.72 4.05
CA ILE A 73 -14.65 -7.86 3.41
C ILE A 73 -15.23 -8.63 2.22
N SER A 74 -16.54 -8.88 2.25
CA SER A 74 -17.25 -9.50 1.13
C SER A 74 -17.65 -8.44 0.12
N VAL A 75 -17.38 -8.69 -1.15
CA VAL A 75 -17.83 -7.86 -2.28
C VAL A 75 -18.62 -8.74 -3.23
N ASN A 76 -19.73 -8.23 -3.77
CA ASN A 76 -20.60 -9.00 -4.63
C ASN A 76 -20.85 -8.28 -5.96
N PHE A 77 -20.32 -8.86 -7.04
CA PHE A 77 -20.52 -8.38 -8.40
C PHE A 77 -21.43 -9.31 -9.21
N THR A 78 -22.20 -10.18 -8.55
CA THR A 78 -23.17 -11.04 -9.22
C THR A 78 -24.18 -10.18 -9.99
N GLY A 79 -24.42 -10.54 -11.25
CA GLY A 79 -25.30 -9.79 -12.16
C GLY A 79 -24.62 -8.64 -12.92
N GLN A 80 -23.34 -8.36 -12.65
CA GLN A 80 -22.56 -7.42 -13.45
C GLN A 80 -22.07 -8.08 -14.75
N THR A 81 -21.84 -7.30 -15.80
CA THR A 81 -21.37 -7.79 -17.11
C THR A 81 -19.89 -7.50 -17.37
N HIS A 82 -19.20 -6.93 -16.39
CA HIS A 82 -17.83 -6.43 -16.52
C HIS A 82 -17.01 -6.75 -15.28
N ASN A 83 -15.69 -6.79 -15.45
CA ASN A 83 -14.77 -7.03 -14.34
C ASN A 83 -14.55 -5.77 -13.49
N HIS A 84 -14.12 -5.98 -12.26
CA HIS A 84 -13.86 -4.93 -11.30
C HIS A 84 -12.38 -4.86 -10.93
N TYR A 85 -11.96 -3.69 -10.45
CA TYR A 85 -10.77 -3.52 -9.66
C TYR A 85 -11.18 -3.20 -8.23
N CYS A 86 -10.50 -3.77 -7.25
CA CYS A 86 -10.71 -3.45 -5.85
C CYS A 86 -9.37 -3.08 -5.22
N VAL A 87 -9.34 -2.01 -4.44
CA VAL A 87 -8.23 -1.67 -3.56
C VAL A 87 -8.64 -2.02 -2.14
N MET A 88 -7.86 -2.85 -1.47
CA MET A 88 -8.02 -3.08 -0.03
C MET A 88 -6.86 -2.43 0.71
N ILE A 89 -7.17 -1.79 1.82
CA ILE A 89 -6.20 -1.30 2.81
C ILE A 89 -6.60 -1.94 4.14
N GLY A 90 -5.68 -2.68 4.75
CA GLY A 90 -5.83 -3.23 6.09
C GLY A 90 -4.76 -2.66 7.01
N SER A 91 -5.14 -2.33 8.23
CA SER A 91 -4.22 -1.87 9.27
C SER A 91 -4.55 -2.52 10.61
N ALA A 92 -3.55 -2.63 11.47
CA ALA A 92 -3.72 -3.15 12.81
C ALA A 92 -2.60 -2.69 13.72
N ASN A 93 -2.85 -2.82 15.02
CA ASN A 93 -1.85 -2.69 16.05
C ASN A 93 -1.42 -4.07 16.51
N LEU A 94 -0.12 -4.30 16.58
CA LEU A 94 0.44 -5.57 16.98
C LEU A 94 1.04 -5.42 18.37
N ILE A 95 0.64 -6.30 19.29
CA ILE A 95 1.18 -6.36 20.64
C ILE A 95 1.88 -7.70 20.78
N ASN A 96 3.20 -7.67 21.00
CA ASN A 96 3.96 -8.87 21.30
C ASN A 96 4.07 -9.06 22.82
N PRO A 97 3.53 -10.14 23.39
CA PRO A 97 3.59 -10.39 24.82
C PRO A 97 4.99 -10.76 25.33
N ALA A 98 5.93 -11.11 24.45
CA ALA A 98 7.30 -11.45 24.84
C ALA A 98 8.31 -10.92 23.82
N LEU A 99 9.08 -9.91 24.22
CA LEU A 99 10.28 -9.50 23.52
C LEU A 99 11.38 -10.53 23.86
N GLY A 100 12.02 -11.07 22.83
CA GLY A 100 13.08 -12.06 22.95
C GLY A 100 14.37 -11.56 22.30
N SER A 101 15.51 -12.06 22.78
CA SER A 101 16.83 -11.73 22.23
C SER A 101 17.03 -12.23 20.78
N THR A 102 16.22 -13.20 20.36
CA THR A 102 16.15 -13.67 18.97
C THR A 102 14.91 -13.04 18.36
N GLY A 103 15.09 -12.03 17.50
CA GLY A 103 13.98 -11.27 16.91
C GLY A 103 12.86 -12.17 16.37
N HIS A 104 11.63 -11.89 16.79
CA HIS A 104 10.45 -12.65 16.40
C HIS A 104 9.78 -11.99 15.20
N ARG A 105 9.72 -12.72 14.08
CA ARG A 105 9.20 -12.20 12.82
C ARG A 105 7.81 -12.70 12.48
N TYR A 106 7.02 -11.79 11.92
CA TYR A 106 5.64 -12.02 11.49
C TYR A 106 5.44 -11.42 10.11
N GLU A 107 4.49 -11.96 9.36
CA GLU A 107 4.15 -11.50 8.02
C GLU A 107 2.66 -11.18 7.94
N PHE A 108 2.36 -10.01 7.38
CA PHE A 108 1.02 -9.47 7.21
C PHE A 108 0.79 -9.08 5.76
N GLY A 109 -0.47 -9.11 5.36
CA GLY A 109 -0.84 -8.59 4.06
C GLY A 109 -2.29 -8.78 3.71
N VAL A 110 -2.64 -8.34 2.51
CA VAL A 110 -3.99 -8.45 1.96
C VAL A 110 -4.04 -9.41 0.76
N GLY A 111 -5.11 -10.19 0.69
CA GLY A 111 -5.40 -11.17 -0.37
C GLY A 111 -6.89 -11.20 -0.73
N TYR A 112 -7.29 -12.05 -1.68
CA TYR A 112 -8.70 -12.29 -2.02
C TYR A 112 -9.01 -13.77 -2.25
N ASP A 113 -10.25 -14.17 -2.00
CA ASP A 113 -10.88 -15.49 -2.17
C ASP A 113 -10.27 -16.66 -1.40
N ALA A 114 -9.05 -17.11 -1.70
CA ALA A 114 -8.47 -18.22 -0.93
C ALA A 114 -7.82 -17.74 0.38
N ASN A 115 -7.66 -18.72 1.26
CA ASN A 115 -7.18 -18.59 2.62
C ASN A 115 -5.65 -18.78 2.74
N THR A 116 -4.91 -18.87 1.63
CA THR A 116 -3.45 -19.02 1.65
C THR A 116 -2.76 -17.98 0.77
N ALA A 117 -1.67 -17.37 1.27
CA ALA A 117 -0.90 -16.39 0.50
C ALA A 117 -0.20 -17.00 -0.72
N ALA A 118 -0.03 -18.32 -0.78
CA ALA A 118 0.59 -19.02 -1.90
C ALA A 118 -0.25 -18.96 -3.19
N SER A 119 -1.55 -18.66 -3.08
CA SER A 119 -2.46 -18.63 -4.24
C SER A 119 -2.61 -17.25 -4.87
N TYR A 120 -2.04 -16.17 -4.29
CA TYR A 120 -2.32 -14.82 -4.79
C TYR A 120 -1.17 -13.83 -4.76
N SER A 121 -1.33 -12.87 -5.67
CA SER A 121 -0.91 -11.49 -5.57
C SER A 121 -1.07 -10.98 -4.12
N PHE A 122 -0.01 -11.01 -3.30
CA PHE A 122 0.00 -10.63 -1.88
C PHE A 122 0.94 -9.44 -1.65
N SER A 123 0.50 -8.45 -0.87
CA SER A 123 1.35 -7.33 -0.44
C SER A 123 1.87 -7.68 0.94
N ASN A 124 3.15 -8.08 1.05
CA ASN A 124 3.71 -8.49 2.32
C ASN A 124 4.40 -7.34 3.06
N MET A 125 4.04 -7.20 4.33
CA MET A 125 4.81 -6.46 5.31
C MET A 125 5.33 -7.46 6.33
N GLN A 126 6.64 -7.53 6.49
CA GLN A 126 7.26 -8.25 7.59
C GLN A 126 7.55 -7.29 8.72
N VAL A 127 7.28 -7.75 9.94
CA VAL A 127 7.62 -7.03 11.16
C VAL A 127 8.46 -7.92 12.05
N GLU A 128 9.39 -7.31 12.77
CA GLU A 128 10.27 -7.96 13.72
C GLU A 128 10.09 -7.30 15.08
N PHE A 129 9.91 -8.12 16.11
CA PHE A 129 9.99 -7.71 17.50
C PHE A 129 11.27 -8.30 18.08
N SER A 130 12.27 -7.47 18.32
CA SER A 130 13.54 -7.83 18.97
C SER A 130 13.69 -7.07 20.28
N ASP A 131 14.39 -7.69 21.24
CA ASP A 131 14.92 -7.01 22.42
C ASP A 131 16.40 -6.68 22.17
N ASN A 132 16.66 -5.47 21.71
CA ASN A 132 17.96 -4.92 21.43
C ASN A 132 18.59 -4.42 22.73
N ALA A 133 19.68 -5.08 23.15
CA ALA A 133 20.38 -4.75 24.38
C ALA A 133 20.71 -3.24 24.48
N GLY A 134 20.18 -2.58 25.51
CA GLY A 134 20.40 -1.16 25.78
C GLY A 134 19.45 -0.21 25.05
N VAL A 135 18.45 -0.73 24.33
CA VAL A 135 17.35 0.02 23.71
C VAL A 135 16.04 -0.40 24.37
N ASP A 136 15.18 0.56 24.69
CA ASP A 136 13.81 0.29 25.13
C ASP A 136 12.95 0.01 23.90
N ASP A 137 12.79 -1.27 23.56
CA ASP A 137 12.02 -1.67 22.39
C ASP A 137 10.52 -1.69 22.67
N LEU A 138 9.76 -1.20 21.68
CA LEU A 138 8.31 -1.16 21.79
C LEU A 138 7.74 -2.58 21.70
N SER A 139 6.95 -2.96 22.69
CA SER A 139 6.08 -4.15 22.64
C SER A 139 4.90 -3.99 21.68
N TYR A 140 4.80 -2.82 21.04
CA TYR A 140 3.74 -2.41 20.13
C TYR A 140 4.32 -1.98 18.78
N LEU A 141 3.74 -2.46 17.68
CA LEU A 141 4.05 -2.00 16.32
C LEU A 141 2.78 -1.86 15.46
N PRO A 142 2.56 -0.71 14.80
CA PRO A 142 1.47 -0.59 13.83
C PRO A 142 1.88 -1.27 12.51
N VAL A 143 0.90 -1.91 11.85
CA VAL A 143 1.06 -2.45 10.50
C VAL A 143 -0.01 -1.93 9.57
N THR A 144 0.36 -1.76 8.31
CA THR A 144 -0.57 -1.43 7.24
C THR A 144 -0.15 -2.16 5.97
N SER A 145 -1.11 -2.75 5.28
CA SER A 145 -0.89 -3.36 3.96
C SER A 145 -2.00 -2.91 3.03
N ASN A 146 -1.65 -2.64 1.78
CA ASN A 146 -2.60 -2.32 0.74
C ASN A 146 -2.31 -3.10 -0.53
N ARG A 147 -3.35 -3.33 -1.33
CA ARG A 147 -3.21 -3.93 -2.65
C ARG A 147 -4.38 -3.58 -3.56
N VAL A 148 -4.04 -3.43 -4.84
CA VAL A 148 -5.00 -3.41 -5.95
C VAL A 148 -5.18 -4.83 -6.47
N PHE A 149 -6.39 -5.35 -6.37
CA PHE A 149 -6.85 -6.57 -7.01
C PHE A 149 -7.51 -6.18 -8.33
N GLY A 150 -7.03 -6.72 -9.44
CA GLY A 150 -7.53 -6.38 -10.77
C GLY A 150 -8.26 -7.53 -11.43
N ALA A 151 -9.17 -7.17 -12.34
CA ALA A 151 -9.93 -8.12 -13.15
C ALA A 151 -10.76 -9.13 -12.34
N LEU A 152 -11.32 -8.72 -11.20
CA LEU A 152 -12.26 -9.55 -10.44
C LEU A 152 -13.49 -9.81 -11.30
N THR A 153 -13.88 -11.08 -11.39
CA THR A 153 -15.00 -11.54 -12.21
C THR A 153 -16.35 -11.04 -11.66
N PRO A 154 -17.43 -11.11 -12.45
CA PRO A 154 -18.80 -10.84 -11.97
C PRO A 154 -19.35 -11.92 -11.01
N ALA A 155 -18.67 -12.13 -9.89
CA ALA A 155 -19.01 -13.09 -8.86
C ALA A 155 -18.89 -12.46 -7.46
N ALA A 156 -19.25 -13.22 -6.45
CA ALA A 156 -18.93 -12.87 -5.07
C ALA A 156 -17.45 -13.16 -4.78
N HIS A 157 -16.78 -12.21 -4.14
CA HIS A 157 -15.39 -12.31 -3.73
C HIS A 157 -15.22 -11.95 -2.25
N THR A 158 -14.19 -12.49 -1.61
CA THR A 158 -13.84 -12.16 -0.22
C THR A 158 -12.43 -11.57 -0.17
N LEU A 159 -12.32 -10.28 0.14
CA LEU A 159 -11.04 -9.63 0.40
C LEU A 159 -10.62 -9.89 1.86
N ARG A 160 -9.35 -10.17 2.10
CA ARG A 160 -8.85 -10.64 3.40
C ARG A 160 -7.62 -9.84 3.81
N PHE A 161 -7.61 -9.32 5.04
CA PHE A 161 -6.39 -8.87 5.71
C PHE A 161 -5.93 -9.99 6.64
N GLN A 162 -4.72 -10.49 6.48
CA GLN A 162 -4.24 -11.71 7.09
C GLN A 162 -2.87 -11.52 7.74
N GLY A 163 -2.54 -12.41 8.69
CA GLY A 163 -1.25 -12.45 9.34
C GLY A 163 -0.79 -13.87 9.68
N ARG A 164 0.52 -14.07 9.83
CA ARG A 164 1.13 -15.33 10.30
C ARG A 164 2.45 -15.12 11.04
N LYS A 165 2.87 -16.15 11.77
CA LYS A 165 4.26 -16.30 12.23
C LYS A 165 5.16 -16.74 11.08
N LEU A 166 6.41 -16.27 11.06
CA LEU A 166 7.42 -16.84 10.16
C LEU A 166 8.09 -18.09 10.73
N ALA A 167 8.10 -18.26 12.06
CA ALA A 167 8.64 -19.43 12.73
C ALA A 167 7.65 -19.98 13.77
N ALA A 168 7.52 -21.31 13.85
CA ALA A 168 6.62 -21.96 14.81
C ALA A 168 7.00 -21.68 16.28
N GLY A 169 8.28 -21.45 16.55
CA GLY A 169 8.80 -21.10 17.88
C GLY A 169 8.58 -19.65 18.30
N SER A 170 8.10 -18.77 17.41
CA SER A 170 7.77 -17.39 17.79
C SER A 170 6.57 -17.36 18.75
N PRO A 171 6.53 -16.42 19.71
CA PRO A 171 5.38 -16.26 20.61
C PRO A 171 4.10 -15.93 19.82
N ASN A 172 2.95 -16.16 20.45
CA ASN A 172 1.68 -15.74 19.88
C ASN A 172 1.61 -14.22 19.91
N LEU A 173 1.19 -13.62 18.79
CA LEU A 173 1.04 -12.18 18.68
C LEU A 173 -0.42 -11.79 18.84
N THR A 174 -0.70 -10.73 19.58
CA THR A 174 -2.04 -10.14 19.67
C THR A 174 -2.18 -9.03 18.64
N VAL A 175 -3.25 -9.10 17.86
CA VAL A 175 -3.68 -8.08 16.91
C VAL A 175 -4.82 -7.32 17.56
N ASP A 176 -4.62 -6.02 17.74
CA ASP A 176 -5.57 -5.11 18.35
C ASP A 176 -5.95 -3.99 17.36
N ASN A 177 -7.13 -3.39 17.55
CA ASN A 177 -7.62 -2.26 16.76
C ASN A 177 -7.48 -2.48 15.24
N ALA A 178 -7.76 -3.70 14.76
CA ALA A 178 -7.66 -3.99 13.33
C ALA A 178 -8.80 -3.30 12.58
N SER A 179 -8.48 -2.64 11.47
CA SER A 179 -9.45 -2.07 10.53
C SER A 179 -9.09 -2.40 9.09
N ALA A 180 -10.09 -2.46 8.23
CA ALA A 180 -9.87 -2.64 6.81
C ALA A 180 -10.94 -1.89 6.02
N THR A 181 -10.54 -1.36 4.87
CA THR A 181 -11.42 -0.68 3.93
C THR A 181 -11.14 -1.21 2.54
N ALA A 182 -12.20 -1.46 1.78
CA ALA A 182 -12.13 -1.80 0.37
C ALA A 182 -12.86 -0.76 -0.48
N ILE A 183 -12.27 -0.40 -1.61
CA ILE A 183 -12.88 0.46 -2.62
C ILE A 183 -12.84 -0.30 -3.93
N CYS A 184 -13.99 -0.59 -4.51
CA CYS A 184 -14.08 -1.27 -5.80
C CYS A 184 -14.59 -0.31 -6.88
N PHE A 185 -14.15 -0.52 -8.11
CA PHE A 185 -14.55 0.26 -9.27
C PHE A 185 -14.62 -0.63 -10.51
N LYS A 186 -15.51 -0.26 -11.43
CA LYS A 186 -15.63 -0.87 -12.75
C LYS A 186 -14.30 -0.75 -13.49
N LYS A 187 -13.83 -1.84 -14.11
CA LYS A 187 -12.79 -1.75 -15.13
C LYS A 187 -13.38 -1.00 -16.32
N TYR A 188 -13.05 0.29 -16.44
CA TYR A 188 -13.12 0.94 -17.76
C TYR A 188 -12.12 0.21 -18.63
N GLN A 189 -12.60 -0.65 -19.53
CA GLN A 189 -11.81 -1.00 -20.68
C GLN A 189 -11.51 0.32 -21.35
N THR A 190 -10.25 0.75 -21.33
CA THR A 190 -9.82 1.87 -22.12
C THR A 190 -10.04 1.43 -23.57
N MET A 191 -11.21 1.78 -24.12
CA MET A 191 -11.39 1.81 -25.55
C MET A 191 -10.48 2.92 -26.05
N LEU A 192 -9.24 2.55 -26.36
CA LEU A 192 -8.46 3.23 -27.39
C LEU A 192 -9.28 3.08 -28.69
N GLY A 193 -10.31 3.91 -28.86
CA GLY A 193 -11.03 4.02 -30.14
C GLY A 193 -12.55 4.27 -30.13
N ALA A 194 -13.25 4.37 -29.00
CA ALA A 194 -14.68 4.67 -29.05
C ALA A 194 -15.09 5.67 -27.97
N SER A 195 -15.44 6.87 -28.44
CA SER A 195 -16.22 7.86 -27.71
C SER A 195 -17.59 7.28 -27.42
N GLU A 196 -17.85 6.83 -26.19
CA GLU A 196 -19.24 6.68 -25.74
C GLU A 196 -19.78 8.08 -25.40
N PRO A 197 -21.01 8.41 -25.86
CA PRO A 197 -21.68 9.62 -25.41
C PRO A 197 -21.98 9.51 -23.92
N GLU A 198 -21.61 10.54 -23.16
CA GLU A 198 -22.07 10.69 -21.78
C GLU A 198 -23.61 10.62 -21.77
N GLY A 199 -24.14 9.52 -21.23
CA GLY A 199 -25.54 9.46 -20.85
C GLY A 199 -25.81 10.52 -19.78
N PRO A 200 -27.02 11.11 -19.74
CA PRO A 200 -27.35 12.13 -18.76
C PRO A 200 -27.14 11.57 -17.35
N ALA A 201 -26.54 12.40 -16.49
CA ALA A 201 -26.35 12.10 -15.08
C ALA A 201 -27.67 11.62 -14.45
N PRO A 202 -27.66 10.60 -13.58
CA PRO A 202 -28.87 10.23 -12.86
C PRO A 202 -29.28 11.38 -11.94
N ASP A 203 -30.38 12.03 -12.31
CA ASP A 203 -31.10 13.00 -11.50
C ASP A 203 -31.66 12.34 -10.23
N ASN A 204 -31.54 13.07 -9.13
CA ASN A 204 -32.33 13.01 -7.90
C ASN A 204 -32.13 11.81 -6.96
N PHE A 205 -31.33 12.05 -5.91
CA PHE A 205 -31.60 11.43 -4.61
C PHE A 205 -32.91 12.02 -4.06
N ALA A 206 -33.90 11.16 -3.84
CA ALA A 206 -35.01 11.49 -2.96
C ALA A 206 -34.45 11.67 -1.54
N ASN A 207 -34.61 12.88 -1.00
CA ASN A 207 -34.55 13.10 0.45
C ASN A 207 -35.76 12.40 1.05
N ASP A 208 -35.59 11.18 1.54
CA ASP A 208 -36.53 10.61 2.51
C ASP A 208 -36.10 11.00 3.92
N GLN A 209 -37.10 11.47 4.67
CA GLN A 209 -37.07 12.01 6.03
C GLN A 209 -36.64 10.98 7.09
#